data_AF-A0A433K3M9-F1
#
_entry.id   AF-A0A433K3M9-F1
#
_cell.length_a   1.000
_cell.length_b   1.000
_cell.length_c   1.000
_cell.angle_alpha   90.00
_cell.angle_beta   90.00
_cell.angle_gamma   90.00
#
_symmetry.space_group_name_H-M   'P 1'
#
loop_
_entity.id
_entity.type
_entity.pdbx_description
1 polymer ?
#
loop_
_entity_poly.entity_id
_entity_poly.type
_entity_poly.pdbx_seq_one_letter_code
_entity_poly.pdbx_strand_id
1 'polypeptide(L)'
;MNYQVKISFLLTMFLPFLSFASPDENQDYWVCKTHDNNNVEWTVKNKYQKIALNLSFDACKKQSKNPNTCKTSSNDCEGFHLGLSTKPYWRCTALDKKSGVWKSNYYPNRDDAYMAAKDYCKSKSQAPETCYVHVLTCTNINEKH
;
A
#
# COMPACT_ATOMS: atom_id res chain seq x y z
N MET A 1 41.36 11.54 62.81
CA MET A 1 41.07 12.37 61.61
C MET A 1 41.13 11.48 60.39
N ASN A 2 39.97 11.03 59.89
CA ASN A 2 39.83 10.26 58.65
C ASN A 2 38.69 10.89 57.86
N TYR A 3 39.06 11.74 56.90
CA TYR A 3 38.18 12.34 55.90
C TYR A 3 38.92 12.18 54.58
N GLN A 4 38.20 12.00 53.46
CA GLN A 4 38.72 11.73 52.10
C GLN A 4 38.68 10.27 51.63
N VAL A 5 37.62 9.55 51.96
CA VAL A 5 37.10 8.51 51.05
C VAL A 5 35.60 8.76 50.96
N LYS A 6 35.04 8.82 49.75
CA LYS A 6 33.59 8.94 49.39
C LYS A 6 33.18 10.22 48.65
N ILE A 7 33.93 10.68 47.65
CA ILE A 7 33.38 11.62 46.65
C ILE A 7 33.96 11.29 45.28
N SER A 8 33.52 10.20 44.63
CA SER A 8 33.77 9.97 43.17
C SER A 8 33.02 8.76 42.60
N PHE A 9 31.82 8.43 43.09
CA PHE A 9 31.10 7.26 42.57
C PHE A 9 29.58 7.44 42.48
N LEU A 10 29.10 8.66 42.21
CA LEU A 10 27.67 8.98 42.20
C LEU A 10 27.29 10.01 41.13
N LEU A 11 27.84 9.89 39.91
CA LEU A 11 27.44 10.79 38.81
C LEU A 11 27.44 10.10 37.43
N THR A 12 26.96 8.85 37.33
CA THR A 12 26.85 8.13 36.04
C THR A 12 25.56 7.31 35.88
N MET A 13 24.49 7.65 36.60
CA MET A 13 23.14 7.17 36.29
C MET A 13 22.24 8.36 35.96
N PHE A 14 21.35 8.20 34.98
CA PHE A 14 20.39 9.20 34.45
C PHE A 14 20.85 10.03 33.25
N LEU A 15 21.33 9.34 32.21
CA LEU A 15 20.96 9.71 30.84
C LEU A 15 20.06 8.59 30.30
N PRO A 16 18.72 8.73 30.33
CA PRO A 16 17.90 7.87 29.51
C PRO A 16 18.21 8.23 28.06
N PHE A 17 19.03 7.42 27.40
CA PHE A 17 19.16 7.46 25.95
C PHE A 17 17.76 7.16 25.38
N LEU A 18 17.06 8.22 24.97
CA LEU A 18 15.88 8.11 24.12
C LEU A 18 16.37 7.64 22.76
N SER A 19 16.55 6.33 22.61
CA SER A 19 16.76 5.69 21.32
C SER A 19 15.45 5.76 20.54
N PHE A 20 15.27 6.82 19.77
CA PHE A 20 14.29 6.83 18.69
C PHE A 20 14.83 5.96 17.57
N ALA A 21 14.39 4.70 17.52
CA ALA A 21 14.59 3.88 16.33
C ALA A 21 13.78 4.53 15.20
N SER A 22 14.47 5.07 14.19
CA SER A 22 13.79 5.53 12.97
C SER A 22 13.13 4.32 12.31
N PRO A 23 11.90 4.46 11.77
CA PRO A 23 11.31 3.38 11.00
C PRO A 23 12.22 3.07 9.82
N ASP A 24 12.75 1.85 9.80
CA ASP A 24 13.61 1.37 8.73
C ASP A 24 12.77 1.27 7.44
N GLU A 25 12.99 2.21 6.51
CA GLU A 25 12.30 2.22 5.20
C GLU A 25 12.66 0.99 4.35
N ASN A 26 13.73 0.27 4.70
CA ASN A 26 14.20 -0.93 3.99
C ASN A 26 13.59 -2.25 4.52
N GLN A 27 12.63 -2.20 5.45
CA GLN A 27 11.96 -3.41 5.92
C GLN A 27 10.64 -3.65 5.21
N ASP A 28 10.31 -4.93 5.04
CA ASP A 28 9.01 -5.33 4.51
C ASP A 28 7.90 -5.00 5.52
N TYR A 29 6.82 -4.41 5.03
CA TYR A 29 5.69 -4.03 5.86
C TYR A 29 4.38 -4.15 5.10
N TRP A 30 3.30 -4.13 5.85
CA TRP A 30 1.93 -4.08 5.38
C TRP A 30 1.27 -2.80 5.86
N VAL A 31 0.52 -2.16 4.98
CA VAL A 31 -0.36 -1.03 5.30
C VAL A 31 -1.78 -1.53 5.10
N CYS A 32 -2.58 -1.55 6.16
CA CYS A 32 -3.99 -1.95 6.09
C CYS A 32 -4.91 -0.79 6.44
N LYS A 33 -6.05 -0.75 5.76
CA LYS A 33 -7.06 0.29 5.89
C LYS A 33 -8.37 -0.32 6.39
N THR A 34 -9.06 0.40 7.26
CA THR A 34 -10.44 0.11 7.66
C THR A 34 -11.29 1.35 7.44
N HIS A 35 -12.51 1.18 6.96
CA HIS A 35 -13.47 2.28 6.81
C HIS A 35 -14.76 2.01 7.57
N ASP A 36 -15.43 3.08 7.99
CA ASP A 36 -16.81 3.05 8.48
C ASP A 36 -17.81 3.39 7.36
N ASN A 37 -19.12 3.39 7.65
CA ASN A 37 -20.13 3.73 6.65
C ASN A 37 -20.12 5.19 6.18
N ASN A 38 -19.40 6.07 6.87
CA ASN A 38 -19.20 7.46 6.47
C ASN A 38 -17.93 7.62 5.61
N ASN A 39 -17.27 6.52 5.26
CA ASN A 39 -16.01 6.48 4.53
C ASN A 39 -14.85 7.19 5.26
N VAL A 40 -14.90 7.27 6.61
CA VAL A 40 -13.72 7.68 7.39
C VAL A 40 -12.74 6.52 7.38
N GLU A 41 -11.48 6.78 7.08
CA GLU A 41 -10.43 5.76 6.93
C GLU A 41 -9.46 5.77 8.11
N TRP A 42 -9.12 4.58 8.60
CA TRP A 42 -8.04 4.35 9.56
C TRP A 42 -6.98 3.44 8.96
N THR A 43 -5.74 3.93 8.93
CA THR A 43 -4.62 3.28 8.27
C THR A 43 -3.55 2.90 9.28
N VAL A 44 -3.10 1.64 9.24
CA VAL A 44 -2.07 1.12 10.15
C VAL A 44 -0.99 0.39 9.39
N LYS A 45 0.27 0.61 9.78
CA LYS A 45 1.46 -0.08 9.27
C LYS A 45 1.94 -1.14 10.26
N ASN A 46 2.25 -2.35 9.80
CA ASN A 46 2.89 -3.40 10.61
C ASN A 46 3.71 -4.35 9.74
N LYS A 47 4.71 -5.03 10.31
CA LYS A 47 5.47 -6.09 9.63
C LYS A 47 4.59 -7.27 9.18
N TYR A 48 3.50 -7.54 9.90
CA TYR A 48 2.60 -8.66 9.64
C TYR A 48 1.21 -8.17 9.22
N GLN A 49 0.73 -8.64 8.05
CA GLN A 49 -0.56 -8.25 7.49
C GLN A 49 -1.72 -8.40 8.48
N LYS A 50 -1.83 -9.56 9.12
CA LYS A 50 -2.93 -9.86 10.05
C LYS A 50 -2.94 -8.91 11.25
N ILE A 51 -1.77 -8.50 11.72
CA ILE A 51 -1.65 -7.55 12.82
C ILE A 51 -2.04 -6.15 12.35
N ALA A 52 -1.53 -5.70 11.19
CA ALA A 52 -1.94 -4.41 10.60
C ALA A 52 -3.46 -4.35 10.40
N LEU A 53 -4.07 -5.40 9.87
CA LEU A 53 -5.51 -5.51 9.63
C LEU A 53 -6.29 -5.35 10.93
N ASN A 54 -5.98 -6.17 11.94
CA ASN A 54 -6.66 -6.13 13.24
C ASN A 54 -6.49 -4.77 13.94
N LEU A 55 -5.29 -4.18 13.89
CA LEU A 55 -5.03 -2.87 14.46
C LEU A 55 -5.82 -1.76 13.74
N SER A 56 -5.91 -1.81 12.41
CA SER A 56 -6.72 -0.85 11.64
C SER A 56 -8.21 -0.97 11.99
N PHE A 57 -8.69 -2.20 12.16
CA PHE A 57 -10.06 -2.48 12.56
C PHE A 57 -10.36 -1.98 13.97
N ASP A 58 -9.47 -2.29 14.93
CA ASP A 58 -9.56 -1.80 16.31
C ASP A 58 -9.53 -0.27 16.38
N ALA A 59 -8.69 0.37 15.56
CA ALA A 59 -8.65 1.83 15.46
C ALA A 59 -10.00 2.39 15.00
N CYS A 60 -10.60 1.83 13.95
CA CYS A 60 -11.94 2.19 13.52
C CYS A 60 -12.97 1.99 14.64
N LYS A 61 -12.99 0.82 15.28
CA LYS A 61 -13.95 0.53 16.37
C LYS A 61 -13.86 1.52 17.53
N LYS A 62 -12.65 2.00 17.83
CA LYS A 62 -12.40 2.94 18.94
C LYS A 62 -12.69 4.40 18.58
N GLN A 63 -12.47 4.79 17.33
CA GLN A 63 -12.46 6.21 16.93
C GLN A 63 -13.63 6.61 16.02
N SER A 64 -14.28 5.65 15.36
CA SER A 64 -15.46 5.91 14.53
C SER A 64 -16.65 6.35 15.38
N LYS A 65 -17.45 7.26 14.83
CA LYS A 65 -18.77 7.61 15.38
C LYS A 65 -19.79 6.47 15.22
N ASN A 66 -19.55 5.56 14.27
CA ASN A 66 -20.41 4.41 13.96
C ASN A 66 -19.62 3.08 14.04
N PRO A 67 -19.12 2.65 15.22
CA PRO A 67 -18.22 1.50 15.33
C PRO A 67 -18.78 0.20 14.74
N ASN A 68 -20.09 -0.02 14.76
CA ASN A 68 -20.70 -1.24 14.24
C ASN A 68 -20.67 -1.33 12.71
N THR A 69 -20.29 -0.25 12.04
CA THR A 69 -20.19 -0.18 10.58
C THR A 69 -18.76 -0.36 10.06
N CYS A 70 -17.77 -0.41 10.95
CA CYS A 70 -16.39 -0.69 10.59
C CYS A 70 -16.30 -2.01 9.82
N LYS A 71 -15.70 -1.98 8.64
CA LYS A 71 -15.44 -3.15 7.80
C LYS A 71 -14.02 -3.08 7.25
N THR A 72 -13.38 -4.24 7.22
CA THR A 72 -12.06 -4.40 6.60
C THR A 72 -11.95 -5.82 6.06
N SER A 73 -11.07 -5.98 5.08
CA SER A 73 -10.77 -7.23 4.43
C SER A 73 -9.28 -7.29 4.07
N SER A 74 -8.76 -8.47 3.75
CA SER A 74 -7.38 -8.60 3.29
C SER A 74 -7.08 -7.77 2.03
N ASN A 75 -8.09 -7.43 1.22
CA ASN A 75 -7.94 -6.60 0.03
C ASN A 75 -7.69 -5.12 0.35
N ASP A 76 -8.02 -4.70 1.58
CA ASP A 76 -7.75 -3.37 2.12
C ASP A 76 -6.32 -3.25 2.68
N CYS A 77 -5.50 -4.28 2.52
CA CYS A 77 -4.09 -4.29 2.85
C CYS A 77 -3.21 -4.25 1.59
N GLU A 78 -2.12 -3.49 1.69
CA GLU A 78 -1.07 -3.42 0.68
C GLU A 78 0.27 -3.80 1.33
N GLY A 79 0.93 -4.79 0.74
CA GLY A 79 2.28 -5.19 1.13
C GLY A 79 3.30 -4.29 0.46
N PHE A 80 4.40 -4.02 1.16
CA PHE A 80 5.52 -3.25 0.66
C PHE A 80 6.80 -4.02 0.94
N HIS A 81 7.65 -4.14 -0.08
CA HIS A 81 8.96 -4.75 0.00
C HIS A 81 10.01 -3.72 -0.45
N LEU A 82 10.94 -3.38 0.44
CA LEU A 82 11.89 -2.26 0.24
C LEU A 82 11.18 -0.94 -0.15
N GLY A 83 10.07 -0.63 0.51
CA GLY A 83 9.27 0.57 0.24
C GLY A 83 8.42 0.53 -1.05
N LEU A 84 8.53 -0.51 -1.87
CA LEU A 84 7.74 -0.68 -3.09
C LEU A 84 6.52 -1.56 -2.85
N SER A 85 5.36 -1.14 -3.32
CA SER A 85 4.14 -1.96 -3.23
C SER A 85 4.33 -3.31 -3.93
N THR A 86 3.87 -4.37 -3.29
CA THR A 86 3.82 -5.73 -3.86
C THR A 86 2.48 -6.02 -4.54
N LYS A 87 1.50 -5.10 -4.43
CA LYS A 87 0.21 -5.26 -5.09
C LYS A 87 0.43 -5.19 -6.61
N PRO A 88 -0.14 -6.12 -7.41
CA PRO A 88 -0.02 -6.05 -8.85
C PRO A 88 -0.55 -4.70 -9.36
N TYR A 89 0.20 -4.05 -10.26
CA TYR A 89 -0.28 -2.88 -11.00
C TYR A 89 -0.20 -3.19 -12.49
N TRP A 90 -1.32 -3.66 -13.01
CA TRP A 90 -1.49 -4.04 -14.39
C TRP A 90 -1.75 -2.84 -15.28
N ARG A 91 -1.08 -2.81 -16.43
CA ARG A 91 -1.37 -1.90 -17.52
C ARG A 91 -1.43 -2.69 -18.81
N CYS A 92 -2.52 -2.53 -19.56
CA CYS A 92 -2.70 -3.19 -20.84
C CYS A 92 -2.64 -2.19 -21.98
N THR A 93 -2.32 -2.70 -23.18
CA THR A 93 -2.26 -1.91 -24.40
C THR A 93 -3.24 -2.47 -25.43
N ALA A 94 -4.18 -1.64 -25.87
CA ALA A 94 -5.04 -1.91 -27.02
C ALA A 94 -4.40 -1.38 -28.31
N LEU A 95 -4.68 -2.09 -29.40
CA LEU A 95 -4.31 -1.71 -30.75
C LEU A 95 -5.57 -1.64 -31.62
N ASP A 96 -5.56 -0.72 -32.60
CA ASP A 96 -6.55 -0.68 -33.68
C ASP A 96 -5.93 -1.15 -35.01
N LYS A 97 -6.76 -1.31 -36.06
CA LYS A 97 -6.31 -1.75 -37.39
C LYS A 97 -5.34 -0.78 -38.06
N LYS A 98 -5.23 0.47 -37.59
CA LYS A 98 -4.27 1.48 -38.05
C LYS A 98 -3.00 1.49 -37.19
N SER A 99 -2.80 0.49 -36.33
CA SER A 99 -1.69 0.39 -35.39
C SER A 99 -1.64 1.54 -34.36
N GLY A 100 -2.78 2.18 -34.07
CA GLY A 100 -2.89 3.12 -32.97
C GLY A 100 -2.68 2.43 -31.63
N VAL A 101 -1.87 3.01 -30.75
CA VAL A 101 -1.47 2.41 -29.46
C VAL A 101 -2.20 3.12 -28.32
N TRP A 102 -3.01 2.36 -27.57
CA TRP A 102 -3.89 2.91 -26.55
C TRP A 102 -3.69 2.18 -25.22
N LYS A 103 -3.02 2.83 -24.26
CA LYS A 103 -2.69 2.23 -22.97
C LYS A 103 -3.75 2.57 -21.92
N SER A 104 -4.11 1.61 -21.09
CA SER A 104 -4.92 1.86 -19.89
C SER A 104 -4.13 2.67 -18.85
N ASN A 105 -4.85 3.13 -17.82
CA ASN A 105 -4.28 3.46 -16.52
C ASN A 105 -3.75 2.17 -15.83
N TYR A 106 -3.20 2.32 -14.63
CA TYR A 106 -2.78 1.18 -13.81
C TYR A 106 -3.95 0.66 -12.98
N TYR A 107 -4.12 -0.65 -12.94
CA TYR A 107 -5.19 -1.32 -12.20
C TYR A 107 -4.64 -2.46 -11.34
N PRO A 108 -5.25 -2.74 -10.18
CA PRO A 108 -4.90 -3.91 -9.37
C PRO A 108 -5.12 -5.25 -10.08
N ASN A 109 -6.09 -5.31 -11.00
CA ASN A 109 -6.47 -6.52 -11.72
C ASN A 109 -6.15 -6.37 -13.21
N ARG A 110 -5.62 -7.44 -13.82
CA ARG A 110 -5.31 -7.51 -15.25
C ARG A 110 -6.55 -7.33 -16.11
N ASP A 111 -7.67 -7.92 -15.72
CA ASP A 111 -8.90 -7.90 -16.54
C ASP A 111 -9.53 -6.50 -16.55
N ASP A 112 -9.43 -5.77 -15.43
CA ASP A 112 -9.84 -4.36 -15.37
C ASP A 112 -8.95 -3.50 -16.27
N ALA A 113 -7.63 -3.70 -16.24
CA ALA A 113 -6.70 -3.03 -17.15
C ALA A 113 -6.99 -3.37 -18.62
N TYR A 114 -7.34 -4.62 -18.91
CA TYR A 114 -7.71 -5.09 -20.25
C TYR A 114 -8.95 -4.36 -20.76
N MET A 115 -10.02 -4.34 -19.96
CA MET A 115 -11.28 -3.68 -20.35
C MET A 115 -11.05 -2.17 -20.51
N ALA A 116 -10.35 -1.54 -19.58
CA ALA A 116 -10.02 -0.12 -19.65
C ALA A 116 -9.20 0.25 -20.88
N ALA A 117 -8.21 -0.57 -21.27
CA ALA A 117 -7.42 -0.34 -22.49
C ALA A 117 -8.31 -0.41 -23.74
N LYS A 118 -9.18 -1.43 -23.81
CA LYS A 118 -10.10 -1.65 -24.92
C LYS A 118 -11.09 -0.50 -25.06
N ASP A 119 -11.69 -0.08 -23.95
CA ASP A 119 -12.66 1.02 -23.94
C ASP A 119 -11.99 2.37 -24.26
N TYR A 120 -10.78 2.58 -23.77
CA TYR A 120 -10.00 3.77 -24.13
C TYR A 120 -9.73 3.84 -25.64
N CYS A 121 -9.29 2.73 -26.25
CA CYS A 121 -9.14 2.64 -27.70
C CYS A 121 -10.45 2.94 -28.43
N LYS A 122 -11.56 2.31 -28.03
CA LYS A 122 -12.88 2.53 -28.64
C LYS A 122 -13.34 3.98 -28.56
N SER A 123 -12.99 4.68 -27.49
CA SER A 123 -13.39 6.08 -27.29
C SER A 123 -12.57 7.10 -28.08
N LYS A 124 -11.36 6.73 -28.55
CA LYS A 124 -10.40 7.68 -29.14
C LYS A 124 -9.91 7.32 -30.54
N SER A 125 -9.95 6.03 -30.89
CA SER A 125 -9.46 5.56 -32.18
C SER A 125 -10.35 6.05 -33.32
N GLN A 126 -9.72 6.27 -34.49
CA GLN A 126 -10.43 6.50 -35.75
C GLN A 126 -11.06 5.22 -36.32
N ALA A 127 -10.79 4.05 -35.73
CA ALA A 127 -11.31 2.74 -36.12
C ALA A 127 -11.77 1.94 -34.89
N PRO A 128 -12.75 2.44 -34.13
CA PRO A 128 -13.09 1.94 -32.79
C PRO A 128 -13.55 0.47 -32.78
N GLU A 129 -14.23 0.01 -33.83
CA GLU A 129 -14.69 -1.38 -33.96
C GLU A 129 -13.55 -2.40 -34.10
N THR A 130 -12.35 -1.92 -34.45
CA THR A 130 -11.17 -2.78 -34.62
C THR A 130 -10.29 -2.85 -33.38
N CYS A 131 -10.68 -2.17 -32.30
CA CYS A 131 -9.92 -2.14 -31.07
C CYS A 131 -9.86 -3.53 -30.41
N TYR A 132 -8.64 -4.05 -30.27
CA TYR A 132 -8.36 -5.30 -29.59
C TYR A 132 -7.23 -5.13 -28.59
N VAL A 133 -7.25 -5.93 -27.52
CA VAL A 133 -6.18 -6.03 -26.53
C VAL A 133 -5.67 -7.46 -26.59
N HIS A 134 -4.36 -7.62 -26.73
CA HIS A 134 -3.71 -8.92 -26.61
C HIS A 134 -3.29 -9.12 -25.16
N VAL A 135 -3.61 -10.25 -24.51
CA VAL A 135 -3.28 -10.43 -23.07
C VAL A 135 -1.78 -10.32 -22.80
N LEU A 136 -0.93 -10.68 -23.77
CA LEU A 136 0.53 -10.50 -23.67
C LEU A 136 1.00 -9.04 -23.64
N THR A 137 0.17 -8.06 -24.02
CA THR A 137 0.50 -6.63 -23.90
C THR A 137 0.09 -6.05 -22.55
N CYS A 138 -0.45 -6.88 -21.65
CA CYS A 138 -0.69 -6.54 -20.26
C CYS A 138 0.56 -6.83 -19.45
N THR A 139 1.10 -5.80 -18.80
CA THR A 139 2.27 -5.92 -17.93
C THR A 139 1.92 -5.53 -16.51
N ASN A 140 2.43 -6.29 -15.55
CA ASN A 140 2.41 -5.91 -14.15
C ASN A 140 3.73 -5.19 -13.83
N ILE A 141 3.66 -3.91 -13.50
CA ILE A 141 4.88 -3.11 -13.24
C ILE A 141 5.59 -3.47 -11.94
N ASN A 142 4.91 -4.21 -11.05
CA ASN A 142 5.46 -4.69 -9.79
C ASN A 142 5.95 -6.14 -9.86
N GLU A 143 5.81 -6.78 -11.01
CA GLU A 143 6.45 -8.06 -11.28
C GLU A 143 7.94 -7.78 -11.54
N LYS A 144 8.75 -7.92 -10.49
CA LYS A 144 10.21 -7.83 -10.62
C LYS A 144 10.68 -8.95 -11.56
N HIS A 145 11.45 -8.59 -12.58
CA HIS A 145 12.33 -9.53 -13.29
C HIS A 145 13.45 -10.01 -12.35
#